data_AF-A0A7K1ZIF6-F1
#
_entry.id   AF-A0A7K1ZIF6-F1
#
_cell.length_a   1.000
_cell.length_b   1.000
_cell.length_c   1.000
_cell.angle_alpha   90.00
_cell.angle_beta   90.00
_cell.angle_gamma   90.00
#
_symmetry.space_group_name_H-M   'P 1'
#
loop_
_entity.id
_entity.type
_entity.pdbx_description
1 polymer ?
#
loop_
_entity_poly.entity_id
_entity_poly.type
_entity_poly.pdbx_seq_one_letter_code
_entity_poly.pdbx_strand_id
1 'polypeptide(L)'
;MVVKAEDSQGYKPQGAEIANAMNEAGTRMRELTRQYHAGDITAEYLSKEADKIVAEHTQNPIVRTVIPQLVSHAALSALLESKNPEAIKPQIAHHTQALVATNSPHAEEVARALEVLGDYWTSEEIETAANKAVDNAEYYLARPAHKMDQASQDQPDNEVPLEELQDSRSRAKADIGSGIKQLEAILER
;
A
#
# COMPACT_ATOMS: atom_id res chain seq x y z
N MET A 1 -9.62 -20.22 -44.85
CA MET A 1 -9.45 -18.88 -44.25
C MET A 1 -8.70 -19.11 -42.94
N VAL A 2 -7.38 -18.92 -42.96
CA VAL A 2 -6.52 -19.17 -41.80
C VAL A 2 -6.37 -17.84 -41.08
N VAL A 3 -6.94 -17.73 -39.88
CA VAL A 3 -6.71 -16.60 -39.00
C VAL A 3 -5.30 -16.77 -38.45
N LYS A 4 -4.38 -15.89 -38.86
CA LYS A 4 -3.05 -15.79 -38.26
C LYS A 4 -3.25 -15.34 -36.82
N ALA A 5 -2.74 -16.14 -35.89
CA ALA A 5 -2.53 -15.72 -34.52
C ALA A 5 -1.50 -14.57 -34.56
N GLU A 6 -1.98 -13.35 -34.33
CA GLU A 6 -1.10 -12.23 -34.06
C GLU A 6 -0.47 -12.45 -32.68
N ASP A 7 0.85 -12.36 -32.70
CA ASP A 7 1.80 -12.45 -31.60
C ASP A 7 1.28 -11.84 -30.29
N SER A 8 0.72 -12.68 -29.41
CA SER A 8 0.71 -12.41 -27.98
C SER A 8 2.10 -12.70 -27.41
N GLN A 9 3.08 -11.87 -27.78
CA GLN A 9 4.32 -11.79 -27.00
C GLN A 9 3.91 -11.42 -25.58
N GLY A 10 4.01 -12.40 -24.67
CA GLY A 10 3.77 -12.21 -23.25
C GLY A 10 4.64 -11.07 -22.76
N TYR A 11 4.02 -9.93 -22.48
CA TYR A 11 4.67 -8.79 -21.85
C TYR A 11 5.12 -9.23 -20.46
N LYS A 12 6.38 -9.65 -20.36
CA LYS A 12 7.08 -9.73 -19.08
C LYS A 12 7.61 -8.32 -18.82
N PRO A 13 7.07 -7.58 -17.85
CA PRO A 13 7.72 -6.36 -17.40
C PRO A 13 9.13 -6.75 -16.99
N GLN A 14 10.13 -6.08 -17.54
CA GLN A 14 11.47 -6.18 -17.00
C GLN A 14 11.40 -5.62 -15.57
N GLY A 15 11.95 -6.30 -14.56
CA GLY A 15 11.86 -5.86 -13.15
C GLY A 15 12.27 -4.40 -12.94
N ALA A 16 13.11 -3.87 -13.84
CA ALA A 16 13.47 -2.46 -13.93
C ALA A 16 12.28 -1.50 -14.11
N GLU A 17 11.25 -1.85 -14.90
CA GLU A 17 10.07 -0.98 -15.11
C GLU A 17 9.25 -0.81 -13.84
N ILE A 18 9.05 -1.89 -13.09
CA ILE A 18 8.36 -1.87 -11.80
C ILE A 18 9.18 -1.06 -10.79
N ALA A 19 10.48 -1.34 -10.70
CA ALA A 19 11.38 -0.63 -9.79
C ALA A 19 11.43 0.87 -10.08
N ASN A 20 11.49 1.27 -11.35
CA ASN A 20 11.48 2.68 -11.75
C ASN A 20 10.17 3.36 -11.39
N ALA A 21 9.03 2.75 -11.70
CA ALA A 21 7.71 3.27 -11.33
C ALA A 21 7.57 3.44 -9.80
N MET A 22 8.01 2.43 -9.04
CA MET A 22 7.98 2.48 -7.57
C MET A 22 8.90 3.57 -7.02
N ASN A 23 10.09 3.73 -7.59
CA ASN A 23 11.05 4.77 -7.18
C ASN A 23 10.51 6.17 -7.48
N GLU A 24 9.90 6.37 -8.65
CA GLU A 24 9.29 7.65 -9.03
C GLU A 24 8.12 7.99 -8.11
N ALA A 25 7.14 7.08 -7.99
CA ALA A 25 5.97 7.27 -7.13
C ALA A 25 6.39 7.49 -5.66
N GLY A 26 7.34 6.70 -5.16
CA GLY A 26 7.86 6.82 -3.81
C GLY A 26 8.59 8.15 -3.56
N THR A 27 9.34 8.64 -4.54
CA THR A 27 10.02 9.95 -4.42
C THR A 27 9.01 11.09 -4.38
N ARG A 28 8.00 11.06 -5.25
CA ARG A 28 6.93 12.06 -5.28
C ARG A 28 6.11 12.04 -3.99
N MET A 29 5.75 10.87 -3.49
CA MET A 29 5.02 10.75 -2.22
C MET A 29 5.83 11.22 -1.02
N ARG A 30 7.13 10.91 -0.93
CA ARG A 30 7.98 11.47 0.13
C ARG A 30 7.99 12.99 0.14
N GLU A 31 8.05 13.60 -1.03
CA GLU A 31 8.02 15.06 -1.16
C GLU A 31 6.67 15.65 -0.76
N LEU A 32 5.56 15.04 -1.20
CA LEU A 32 4.21 15.46 -0.81
C LEU A 32 3.99 15.33 0.70
N THR A 33 4.36 14.19 1.29
CA THR A 33 4.28 13.96 2.74
C THR A 33 5.11 15.00 3.50
N ARG A 34 6.32 15.33 3.03
CA ARG A 34 7.17 16.38 3.61
C ARG A 34 6.50 17.75 3.59
N GLN A 35 5.94 18.16 2.44
CA GLN A 35 5.22 19.42 2.30
C GLN A 35 3.97 19.47 3.18
N TYR A 36 3.25 18.34 3.30
CA TYR A 36 2.07 18.25 4.14
C TYR A 36 2.43 18.42 5.63
N HIS A 37 3.46 17.73 6.12
CA HIS A 37 3.91 17.90 7.51
C HIS A 37 4.48 19.29 7.80
N ALA A 38 5.07 19.95 6.81
CA ALA A 38 5.50 21.35 6.90
C ALA A 38 4.31 22.33 6.96
N GLY A 39 3.10 21.89 6.57
CA GLY A 39 1.91 22.74 6.46
C GLY A 39 1.85 23.55 5.17
N ASP A 40 2.71 23.23 4.19
CA ASP A 40 2.78 23.91 2.90
C ASP A 40 1.61 23.52 1.98
N ILE A 41 1.05 22.32 2.17
CA ILE A 41 -0.10 21.79 1.43
C ILE A 41 -1.18 21.27 2.38
N THR A 42 -2.41 21.23 1.89
CA THR A 42 -3.57 20.69 2.64
C THR A 42 -3.70 19.18 2.46
N ALA A 43 -4.48 18.53 3.34
CA ALA A 43 -4.84 17.11 3.19
C ALA A 43 -5.58 16.83 1.86
N GLU A 44 -6.43 17.76 1.42
CA GLU A 44 -7.12 17.67 0.13
C GLU A 44 -6.13 17.70 -1.04
N TYR A 45 -5.13 18.59 -0.99
CA TYR A 45 -4.09 18.65 -2.01
C TYR A 45 -3.23 17.38 -2.01
N LEU A 46 -2.82 16.89 -0.84
CA LEU A 46 -2.09 15.63 -0.69
C LEU A 46 -2.84 14.46 -1.35
N SER A 47 -4.12 14.26 -1.02
CA SER A 47 -4.93 13.19 -1.61
C SER A 47 -5.09 13.33 -3.12
N LYS A 48 -5.32 14.55 -3.61
CA LYS A 48 -5.47 14.80 -5.05
C LYS A 48 -4.20 14.49 -5.82
N GLU A 49 -3.02 14.86 -5.31
CA GLU A 49 -1.75 14.54 -5.97
C GLU A 49 -1.40 13.05 -5.84
N ALA A 50 -1.72 12.41 -4.72
CA ALA A 50 -1.61 10.96 -4.57
C ALA A 50 -2.45 10.21 -5.62
N ASP A 51 -3.71 10.62 -5.82
CA ASP A 51 -4.59 10.03 -6.83
C ASP A 51 -4.07 10.20 -8.26
N LYS A 52 -3.42 11.33 -8.55
CA LYS A 52 -2.77 11.53 -9.86
C LYS A 52 -1.61 10.57 -10.07
N ILE A 53 -0.75 10.38 -9.07
CA ILE A 53 0.36 9.41 -9.14
C ILE A 53 -0.21 8.01 -9.43
N VAL A 54 -1.28 7.63 -8.75
CA VAL A 54 -1.97 6.36 -9.00
C VAL A 54 -2.51 6.29 -10.43
N ALA A 55 -3.24 7.31 -10.87
CA ALA A 55 -3.86 7.34 -12.20
C ALA A 55 -2.83 7.20 -13.33
N GLU A 56 -1.67 7.85 -13.20
CA GLU A 56 -0.56 7.78 -14.16
C GLU A 56 0.02 6.35 -14.30
N HIS A 57 -0.10 5.52 -13.26
CA HIS A 57 0.46 4.17 -13.22
C HIS A 57 -0.57 3.04 -13.37
N THR A 58 -1.88 3.34 -13.30
CA THR A 58 -2.95 2.32 -13.36
C THR A 58 -3.13 1.68 -14.74
N GLN A 59 -2.63 2.29 -15.81
CA GLN A 59 -2.72 1.72 -17.16
C GLN A 59 -1.84 0.49 -17.36
N ASN A 60 -0.84 0.28 -16.50
CA ASN A 60 0.03 -0.89 -16.60
C ASN A 60 -0.46 -2.00 -15.65
N PRO A 61 -0.90 -3.17 -16.18
CA PRO A 61 -1.50 -4.26 -15.39
C PRO A 61 -0.59 -4.84 -14.29
N ILE A 62 0.71 -4.58 -14.37
CA ILE A 62 1.72 -5.10 -13.46
C ILE A 62 1.88 -4.20 -12.25
N VAL A 63 1.89 -2.88 -12.46
CA VAL A 63 2.07 -1.90 -11.37
C VAL A 63 0.72 -1.41 -10.80
N ARG A 64 -0.40 -1.79 -11.42
CA ARG A 64 -1.77 -1.41 -11.02
C ARG A 64 -2.16 -1.75 -9.58
N THR A 65 -1.42 -2.60 -8.88
CA THR A 65 -1.66 -2.91 -7.47
C THR A 65 -0.57 -2.34 -6.56
N VAL A 66 0.68 -2.44 -6.97
CA VAL A 66 1.83 -2.06 -6.13
C VAL A 66 1.92 -0.54 -5.95
N ILE A 67 1.70 0.24 -7.00
CA ILE A 67 1.75 1.71 -6.91
C ILE A 67 0.59 2.25 -6.07
N PRO A 68 -0.68 1.81 -6.27
CA PRO A 68 -1.77 2.20 -5.38
C PRO A 68 -1.53 1.85 -3.91
N GLN A 69 -0.99 0.67 -3.61
CA GLN A 69 -0.64 0.30 -2.23
C GLN A 69 0.39 1.26 -1.64
N LEU A 70 1.51 1.47 -2.33
CA LEU A 70 2.60 2.35 -1.90
C LEU A 70 2.10 3.79 -1.66
N VAL A 71 1.35 4.32 -2.63
CA VAL A 71 0.87 5.71 -2.60
C VAL A 71 -0.18 5.89 -1.50
N SER A 72 -1.16 4.99 -1.42
CA SER A 72 -2.24 5.10 -0.43
C SER A 72 -1.72 4.88 0.98
N HIS A 73 -0.74 3.98 1.17
CA HIS A 73 -0.08 3.80 2.46
C HIS A 73 0.65 5.07 2.89
N ALA A 74 1.49 5.63 2.01
CA ALA A 74 2.23 6.86 2.33
C ALA A 74 1.29 8.05 2.63
N ALA A 75 0.21 8.20 1.86
CA ALA A 75 -0.79 9.24 2.09
C ALA A 75 -1.54 9.01 3.41
N LEU A 76 -2.02 7.79 3.66
CA LEU A 76 -2.75 7.45 4.87
C LEU A 76 -1.90 7.67 6.13
N SER A 77 -0.65 7.20 6.14
CA SER A 77 0.28 7.41 7.25
C SER A 77 0.45 8.90 7.56
N ALA A 78 0.68 9.72 6.53
CA ALA A 78 0.80 11.17 6.70
C ALA A 78 -0.48 11.80 7.27
N LEU A 79 -1.65 11.40 6.76
CA LEU A 79 -2.95 11.91 7.22
C LEU A 79 -3.23 11.52 8.68
N LEU A 80 -2.91 10.30 9.09
CA LEU A 80 -3.07 9.82 10.47
C LEU A 80 -2.13 10.53 11.46
N GLU A 81 -1.03 11.09 10.98
CA GLU A 81 -0.09 11.90 11.76
C GLU A 81 -0.49 13.39 11.81
N SER A 82 -1.62 13.77 11.19
CA SER A 82 -2.16 15.11 11.29
C SER A 82 -2.42 15.53 12.74
N LYS A 83 -2.29 16.83 13.03
CA LYS A 83 -2.69 17.40 14.32
C LYS A 83 -4.19 17.27 14.61
N ASN A 84 -5.00 17.14 13.55
CA ASN A 84 -6.45 16.99 13.67
C ASN A 84 -6.96 15.99 12.62
N PRO A 85 -6.77 14.68 12.85
CA PRO A 85 -7.21 13.64 11.91
C PRO A 85 -8.75 13.61 11.77
N GLU A 86 -9.47 14.03 12.81
CA GLU A 86 -10.94 14.12 12.81
C GLU A 86 -11.49 15.06 11.75
N ALA A 87 -10.76 16.13 11.42
CA ALA A 87 -11.18 17.11 10.41
C ALA A 87 -10.97 16.63 8.95
N ILE A 88 -10.24 15.53 8.76
CA ILE A 88 -9.82 15.01 7.45
C ILE A 88 -10.23 13.54 7.27
N LYS A 89 -11.29 13.10 7.97
CA LYS A 89 -11.90 11.77 7.83
C LYS A 89 -12.23 11.40 6.39
N PRO A 90 -12.75 12.29 5.52
CA PRO A 90 -12.99 11.93 4.12
C PRO A 90 -11.72 11.46 3.38
N GLN A 91 -10.57 12.11 3.63
CA GLN A 91 -9.30 11.73 3.03
C GLN A 91 -8.74 10.44 3.63
N ILE A 92 -8.87 10.25 4.95
CA ILE A 92 -8.49 9.01 5.64
C ILE A 92 -9.33 7.84 5.09
N ALA A 93 -10.65 8.00 5.02
CA ALA A 93 -11.58 7.01 4.47
C ALA A 93 -11.21 6.58 3.04
N HIS A 94 -10.92 7.56 2.18
CA HIS A 94 -10.51 7.31 0.78
C HIS A 94 -9.27 6.41 0.69
N HIS A 95 -8.19 6.75 1.40
CA HIS A 95 -6.95 5.97 1.33
C HIS A 95 -7.05 4.63 2.06
N THR A 96 -7.87 4.53 3.12
CA THR A 96 -8.19 3.25 3.77
C THR A 96 -8.92 2.32 2.80
N GLN A 97 -9.93 2.82 2.08
CA GLN A 97 -10.64 2.03 1.06
C GLN A 97 -9.70 1.59 -0.07
N ALA A 98 -8.79 2.46 -0.50
CA ALA A 98 -7.80 2.13 -1.52
C ALA A 98 -6.86 0.99 -1.08
N LEU A 99 -6.37 1.00 0.17
CA LEU A 99 -5.56 -0.09 0.72
C LEU A 99 -6.34 -1.40 0.81
N VAL A 100 -7.56 -1.35 1.31
CA VAL A 100 -8.45 -2.52 1.42
C VAL A 100 -8.78 -3.09 0.04
N ALA A 101 -9.03 -2.24 -0.96
CA ALA A 101 -9.37 -2.65 -2.32
C ALA A 101 -8.18 -3.23 -3.10
N THR A 102 -6.95 -2.87 -2.75
CA THR A 102 -5.73 -3.26 -3.48
C THR A 102 -5.03 -4.48 -2.90
N ASN A 103 -5.68 -5.19 -1.97
CA ASN A 103 -5.09 -6.32 -1.25
C ASN A 103 -3.79 -5.95 -0.55
N SER A 104 -3.80 -4.83 0.17
CA SER A 104 -2.63 -4.31 0.89
C SER A 104 -2.31 -5.12 2.15
N PRO A 105 -1.03 -5.38 2.47
CA PRO A 105 -0.63 -6.00 3.74
C PRO A 105 -0.60 -5.02 4.93
N HIS A 106 -0.85 -3.72 4.71
CA HIS A 106 -0.71 -2.64 5.71
C HIS A 106 -1.84 -2.61 6.75
N ALA A 107 -2.01 -3.72 7.49
CA ALA A 107 -3.08 -3.91 8.46
C ALA A 107 -3.01 -2.91 9.63
N GLU A 108 -1.82 -2.52 10.07
CA GLU A 108 -1.65 -1.57 11.17
C GLU A 108 -2.16 -0.18 10.80
N GLU A 109 -1.84 0.32 9.60
CA GLU A 109 -2.36 1.60 9.13
C GLU A 109 -3.87 1.57 8.93
N VAL A 110 -4.41 0.45 8.43
CA VAL A 110 -5.87 0.28 8.35
C VAL A 110 -6.49 0.30 9.74
N ALA A 111 -5.95 -0.43 10.72
CA ALA A 111 -6.48 -0.45 12.08
C ALA A 111 -6.50 0.95 12.71
N ARG A 112 -5.39 1.69 12.61
CA ARG A 112 -5.30 3.08 13.08
C ARG A 112 -6.32 3.99 12.40
N ALA A 113 -6.58 3.79 11.10
CA ALA A 113 -7.57 4.56 10.39
C ALA A 113 -9.01 4.24 10.83
N LEU A 114 -9.33 2.97 11.09
CA LEU A 114 -10.66 2.57 11.54
C LEU A 114 -11.01 3.16 12.92
N GLU A 115 -10.03 3.32 13.82
CA GLU A 115 -10.24 4.03 15.10
C GLU A 115 -10.67 5.50 14.90
N VAL A 116 -10.11 6.18 13.88
CA VAL A 116 -10.48 7.57 13.55
C VAL A 116 -11.84 7.63 12.82
N LEU A 117 -12.18 6.59 12.05
CA LEU A 117 -13.39 6.55 11.23
C LEU A 117 -14.63 5.99 11.95
N GLY A 118 -14.53 5.57 13.20
CA GLY A 118 -15.57 4.80 13.90
C GLY A 118 -16.96 5.48 14.01
N ASP A 119 -17.03 6.80 13.94
CA ASP A 119 -18.28 7.60 13.91
C ASP A 119 -18.62 8.15 12.52
N TYR A 120 -17.71 7.99 11.55
CA TYR A 120 -17.84 8.48 10.18
C TYR A 120 -18.32 7.37 9.23
N TRP A 121 -17.90 6.12 9.48
CA TRP A 121 -18.39 4.93 8.81
C TRP A 121 -19.43 4.22 9.66
N THR A 122 -20.33 3.51 8.99
CA THR A 122 -21.24 2.57 9.65
C THR A 122 -20.47 1.39 10.21
N SER A 123 -21.03 0.71 11.21
CA SER A 123 -20.43 -0.51 11.78
C SER A 123 -20.20 -1.59 10.71
N GLU A 124 -21.09 -1.70 9.72
CA GLU A 124 -20.95 -2.64 8.60
C GLU A 124 -19.76 -2.29 7.69
N GLU A 125 -19.52 -1.01 7.42
CA GLU A 125 -18.35 -0.55 6.66
C GLU A 125 -17.04 -0.80 7.41
N ILE A 126 -17.02 -0.55 8.73
CA ILE A 126 -15.86 -0.84 9.59
C ILE A 126 -15.57 -2.35 9.59
N GLU A 127 -16.59 -3.19 9.81
CA GLU A 127 -16.46 -4.65 9.83
C GLU A 127 -15.96 -5.19 8.49
N THR A 128 -16.54 -4.71 7.39
CA THR A 128 -16.13 -5.12 6.03
C THR A 128 -14.68 -4.75 5.74
N ALA A 129 -14.27 -3.53 6.11
CA ALA A 129 -12.90 -3.07 5.92
C ALA A 129 -11.90 -3.84 6.80
N ALA A 130 -12.23 -4.08 8.06
CA ALA A 130 -11.39 -4.82 9.00
C ALA A 130 -11.18 -6.27 8.55
N ASN A 131 -12.27 -7.00 8.27
CA ASN A 131 -12.20 -8.39 7.81
C ASN A 131 -11.34 -8.51 6.53
N LYS A 132 -11.57 -7.63 5.56
CA LYS A 132 -10.79 -7.66 4.31
C LYS A 132 -9.32 -7.29 4.53
N ALA A 133 -9.01 -6.39 5.45
CA ALA A 133 -7.63 -6.07 5.79
C ALA A 133 -6.92 -7.22 6.51
N VAL A 134 -7.63 -7.97 7.37
CA VAL A 134 -7.13 -9.22 7.97
C VAL A 134 -6.84 -10.25 6.89
N ASP A 135 -7.80 -10.54 6.01
CA ASP A 135 -7.64 -11.50 4.91
C ASP A 135 -6.42 -11.16 4.03
N ASN A 136 -6.26 -9.88 3.70
CA ASN A 136 -5.12 -9.40 2.94
C ASN A 136 -3.80 -9.64 3.68
N ALA A 137 -3.72 -9.25 4.94
CA ALA A 137 -2.53 -9.42 5.76
C ALA A 137 -2.13 -10.89 5.94
N GLU A 138 -3.10 -11.76 6.23
CA GLU A 138 -2.89 -13.21 6.36
C GLU A 138 -2.39 -13.83 5.04
N TYR A 139 -2.96 -13.42 3.91
CA TYR A 139 -2.50 -13.87 2.60
C TYR A 139 -1.01 -13.55 2.36
N TYR A 140 -0.53 -12.39 2.81
CA TYR A 140 0.90 -12.04 2.72
C TYR A 140 1.76 -12.86 3.68
N LEU A 141 1.29 -13.13 4.90
CA LEU A 141 2.01 -13.96 5.86
C LEU A 141 2.13 -15.42 5.42
N ALA A 142 1.11 -15.94 4.73
CA ALA A 142 1.05 -17.31 4.24
C ALA A 142 1.91 -17.57 2.99
N ARG A 143 2.41 -16.53 2.29
CA ARG A 143 3.24 -16.72 1.10
C ARG A 143 4.61 -17.34 1.43
N PRO A 144 4.97 -18.49 0.82
CA PRO A 144 6.28 -19.09 1.01
C PRO A 144 7.40 -18.18 0.45
N ALA A 145 8.51 -18.08 1.18
CA ALA A 145 9.67 -17.25 0.86
C ALA A 145 10.23 -17.43 -0.57
N HIS A 146 10.08 -18.64 -1.12
CA HIS A 146 10.78 -19.12 -2.31
C HIS A 146 10.43 -18.45 -3.65
N LYS A 147 9.45 -17.55 -3.72
CA LYS A 147 9.09 -16.83 -4.97
C LYS A 147 9.64 -15.40 -5.06
N MET A 148 10.32 -14.90 -4.04
CA MET A 148 10.99 -13.59 -4.07
C MET A 148 12.50 -13.68 -4.30
N ASP A 149 13.13 -14.82 -3.96
CA ASP A 149 14.57 -15.04 -4.13
C ASP A 149 15.03 -15.12 -5.60
N GLN A 150 14.11 -15.35 -6.56
CA GLN A 150 14.46 -15.37 -7.98
C GLN A 150 14.59 -13.97 -8.60
N ALA A 151 14.14 -12.91 -7.91
CA ALA A 151 14.30 -11.54 -8.40
C ALA A 151 15.66 -10.90 -8.01
N SER A 152 16.39 -11.52 -7.08
CA SER A 152 17.67 -11.02 -6.56
C SER A 152 18.90 -11.47 -7.36
N GLN A 153 18.73 -12.33 -8.37
CA GLN A 153 19.85 -12.84 -9.18
C GLN A 153 20.24 -11.92 -10.36
N ASP A 154 19.45 -10.89 -10.66
CA ASP A 154 19.66 -10.01 -11.84
C ASP A 154 19.89 -8.53 -11.49
N GLN A 155 20.24 -8.17 -10.24
CA GLN A 155 20.59 -6.79 -9.88
C GLN A 155 22.10 -6.60 -9.61
N PRO A 156 22.71 -5.49 -10.08
CA PRO A 156 24.13 -5.23 -9.90
C PRO A 156 24.47 -4.77 -8.47
N ASP A 157 25.48 -5.40 -7.87
CA ASP A 157 26.42 -4.97 -6.81
C ASP A 157 25.97 -3.93 -5.75
N ASN A 158 24.72 -3.99 -5.29
CA ASN A 158 24.35 -3.44 -3.98
C ASN A 158 23.95 -4.61 -3.08
N GLU A 159 24.97 -5.33 -2.59
CA GLU A 159 24.79 -6.41 -1.62
C GLU A 159 24.30 -5.83 -0.28
N VAL A 160 22.98 -5.71 -0.12
CA VAL A 160 22.39 -5.59 1.22
C VAL A 160 22.66 -6.93 1.92
N PRO A 161 23.32 -6.94 3.09
CA PRO A 161 23.62 -8.18 3.79
C PRO A 161 22.35 -9.02 4.00
N LEU A 162 22.46 -10.33 3.77
CA LEU A 162 21.33 -11.27 3.90
C LEU A 162 20.67 -11.18 5.28
N GLU A 163 21.45 -10.88 6.32
CA GLU A 163 21.01 -10.66 7.70
C GLU A 163 20.10 -9.42 7.81
N GLU A 164 20.44 -8.31 7.14
CA GLU A 164 19.60 -7.10 7.13
C GLU A 164 18.26 -7.33 6.40
N LEU A 165 18.28 -8.13 5.32
CA LEU A 165 17.07 -8.54 4.60
C LEU A 165 16.16 -9.45 5.46
N GLN A 166 16.76 -10.38 6.21
CA GLN A 166 16.03 -11.26 7.13
C GLN A 166 15.45 -10.50 8.32
N ASP A 167 16.18 -9.54 8.87
CA ASP A 167 15.74 -8.67 9.96
C ASP A 167 14.62 -7.73 9.51
N SER A 168 14.75 -7.14 8.32
CA SER A 168 13.68 -6.30 7.74
C SER A 168 12.41 -7.10 7.52
N ARG A 169 12.54 -8.34 7.05
CA ARG A 169 11.40 -9.23 6.82
C ARG A 169 10.72 -9.65 8.13
N SER A 170 11.52 -9.94 9.16
CA SER A 170 10.99 -10.34 10.47
C SER A 170 10.23 -9.20 11.12
N ARG A 171 10.74 -7.97 11.01
CA ARG A 171 10.03 -6.75 11.42
C ARG A 171 8.72 -6.56 10.67
N ALA A 172 8.75 -6.58 9.33
CA ALA A 172 7.54 -6.44 8.52
C ALA A 172 6.46 -7.49 8.86
N LYS A 173 6.84 -8.74 9.13
CA LYS A 173 5.89 -9.78 9.58
C LYS A 173 5.33 -9.50 10.98
N ALA A 174 6.15 -8.98 11.89
CA ALA A 174 5.71 -8.62 13.22
C ALA A 174 4.72 -7.45 13.18
N ASP A 175 4.99 -6.44 12.35
CA ASP A 175 4.13 -5.27 12.17
C ASP A 175 2.77 -5.70 11.57
N ILE A 176 2.78 -6.55 10.54
CA ILE A 176 1.54 -7.13 9.98
C ILE A 176 0.77 -7.91 11.05
N GLY A 177 1.45 -8.75 11.83
CA GLY A 177 0.81 -9.53 12.89
C GLY A 177 0.25 -8.68 14.04
N SER A 178 0.90 -7.54 14.35
CA SER A 178 0.39 -6.54 15.29
C SER A 178 -0.88 -5.89 14.75
N GLY A 179 -0.87 -5.47 13.48
CA GLY A 179 -2.03 -4.88 12.80
C GLY A 179 -3.24 -5.80 12.77
N ILE A 180 -3.06 -7.10 12.48
CA ILE A 180 -4.15 -8.10 12.54
C ILE A 180 -4.82 -8.11 13.92
N LYS A 181 -4.04 -8.18 15.00
CA LYS A 181 -4.59 -8.19 16.37
C LYS A 181 -5.38 -6.92 16.70
N GLN A 182 -4.94 -5.76 16.20
CA GLN A 182 -5.66 -4.52 16.38
C GLN A 182 -7.01 -4.54 15.64
N LEU A 183 -7.03 -5.08 14.41
CA LEU A 183 -8.26 -5.25 13.63
C LEU A 183 -9.24 -6.23 14.30
N GLU A 184 -8.75 -7.38 14.79
CA GLU A 184 -9.55 -8.34 15.55
C GLU A 184 -10.17 -7.69 16.79
N ALA A 185 -9.39 -6.90 17.54
CA ALA A 185 -9.89 -6.17 18.70
C ALA A 185 -10.92 -5.08 18.36
N ILE A 186 -10.94 -4.56 17.13
CA ILE A 186 -11.98 -3.65 16.64
C ILE A 186 -13.27 -4.42 16.34
N LEU A 187 -13.15 -5.61 15.74
CA LEU A 187 -14.29 -6.48 15.39
C LEU A 187 -15.03 -7.04 16.61
N GLU A 188 -14.37 -7.11 17.77
CA GLU A 188 -14.96 -7.61 19.03
C GLU A 188 -15.75 -6.56 19.84
N ARG A 189 -15.79 -5.29 19.39
CA ARG A 189 -16.47 -4.18 20.10
C ARG A 189 -17.94 -4.05 19.75
#